data_AF-A0A183C0D3-F1
#
_entry.id   AF-A0A183C0D3-F1
#
_cell.length_a   1.000
_cell.length_b   1.000
_cell.length_c   1.000
_cell.angle_alpha   90.00
_cell.angle_beta   90.00
_cell.angle_gamma   90.00
#
_symmetry.space_group_name_H-M   'P 1'
#
loop_
_entity.id
_entity.type
_entity.pdbx_description
1 polymer ?
#
loop_
_entity_poly.entity_id
_entity_poly.type
_entity_poly.pdbx_seq_one_letter_code
_entity_poly.pdbx_strand_id
1 'polypeptide(L)'
;MKDADTLNGQTDKKIESNNDKESTANQQEEEQKKSDQLEHLREKIKQFELELMGMKQIDSFRIAGAIVLFIVIIYAVLQLNVQKEKSLKLEKYQKEQQLNIVRLQKTVAVLRGIVLNRWDSTACHGNLVLSEPDRLIAQLNGEDWGSVRAEKPLPENPYFEVKILEKKDGIYIGLATKQMPLDKYVGEHEGTYGYGDWGKFWGHEINGCLHLNGNGRPYSSGKPSFGVGDVIGCGVNLATRQIIYTKNGKRLDTANLFVDSAVDLFPCVSLGEPDLFPCVLLAKLGTKIEANFGPDFKYKF
;
A
#
# COMPACT_ATOMS: atom_id res chain seq x y z
N MET A 1 -47.07 -18.42 4.22
CA MET A 1 -46.32 -19.65 4.55
C MET A 1 -44.85 -19.33 4.26
N LYS A 2 -44.14 -18.83 5.26
CA LYS A 2 -43.11 -19.54 6.04
C LYS A 2 -41.77 -19.73 5.28
N ASP A 3 -40.82 -18.90 5.72
CA ASP A 3 -39.46 -19.22 6.18
C ASP A 3 -38.28 -19.54 5.22
N ALA A 4 -37.21 -18.76 5.48
CA ALA A 4 -35.78 -19.08 5.52
C ALA A 4 -35.04 -19.44 4.21
N ASP A 5 -34.10 -18.60 3.77
CA ASP A 5 -32.72 -18.66 4.28
C ASP A 5 -31.86 -17.48 3.79
N THR A 6 -31.26 -16.79 4.76
CA THR A 6 -30.35 -15.66 4.64
C THR A 6 -28.98 -16.12 5.13
N LEU A 7 -28.07 -16.44 4.22
CA LEU A 7 -26.67 -16.67 4.54
C LEU A 7 -25.84 -16.51 3.26
N ASN A 8 -25.14 -15.38 3.14
CA ASN A 8 -23.69 -15.30 2.87
C ASN A 8 -23.19 -13.87 2.57
N GLY A 9 -23.84 -12.83 3.12
CA GLY A 9 -23.38 -11.43 3.02
C GLY A 9 -22.24 -11.07 3.98
N GLN A 10 -21.44 -12.04 4.44
CA GLN A 10 -20.69 -11.92 5.70
C GLN A 10 -19.16 -12.02 5.62
N THR A 11 -18.55 -12.36 4.48
CA THR A 11 -17.09 -12.63 4.46
C THR A 11 -16.22 -11.55 3.83
N ASP A 12 -16.69 -10.74 2.87
CA ASP A 12 -15.78 -9.86 2.11
C ASP A 12 -15.80 -8.38 2.49
N LYS A 13 -16.80 -7.93 3.27
CA LYS A 13 -16.70 -6.68 4.06
C LYS A 13 -15.62 -6.74 5.15
N LYS A 14 -15.02 -7.91 5.37
CA LYS A 14 -14.17 -8.19 6.53
C LYS A 14 -12.70 -7.85 6.29
N ILE A 15 -12.19 -7.95 5.06
CA ILE A 15 -10.72 -7.93 4.83
C ILE A 15 -10.20 -6.54 4.43
N GLU A 16 -10.92 -5.76 3.62
CA GLU A 16 -10.54 -4.38 3.27
C GLU A 16 -10.75 -3.42 4.46
N SER A 17 -11.67 -3.79 5.35
CA SER A 17 -11.76 -3.16 6.65
C SER A 17 -10.50 -3.38 7.50
N ASN A 18 -9.74 -4.47 7.30
CA ASN A 18 -8.73 -4.89 8.27
C ASN A 18 -7.41 -4.10 8.22
N ASN A 19 -6.95 -3.54 7.10
CA ASN A 19 -5.66 -2.81 7.07
C ASN A 19 -5.81 -1.33 7.48
N ASP A 20 -6.91 -0.68 7.09
CA ASP A 20 -7.30 0.58 7.71
C ASP A 20 -7.68 0.35 9.17
N LYS A 21 -8.40 -0.74 9.51
CA LYS A 21 -8.59 -1.12 10.91
C LYS A 21 -7.31 -1.56 11.59
N GLU A 22 -6.19 -1.93 10.97
CA GLU A 22 -4.98 -2.37 11.71
C GLU A 22 -4.04 -1.18 11.97
N SER A 23 -4.02 -0.17 11.07
CA SER A 23 -3.45 1.17 11.33
C SER A 23 -4.29 1.93 12.36
N THR A 24 -5.62 1.92 12.17
CA THR A 24 -6.58 2.56 13.08
C THR A 24 -6.75 1.74 14.34
N ALA A 25 -6.58 0.40 14.34
CA ALA A 25 -6.57 -0.42 15.56
C ALA A 25 -5.25 -0.28 16.29
N ASN A 26 -4.10 -0.12 15.65
CA ASN A 26 -2.88 0.19 16.41
C ASN A 26 -3.01 1.56 17.10
N GLN A 27 -3.61 2.56 16.44
CA GLN A 27 -3.93 3.84 17.06
C GLN A 27 -5.05 3.74 18.11
N GLN A 28 -6.13 3.00 17.83
CA GLN A 28 -7.25 2.78 18.74
C GLN A 28 -6.87 1.87 19.91
N GLU A 29 -5.95 0.94 19.76
CA GLU A 29 -5.45 0.05 20.80
C GLU A 29 -4.49 0.83 21.69
N GLU A 30 -3.70 1.75 21.13
CA GLU A 30 -2.93 2.70 21.92
C GLU A 30 -3.82 3.74 22.63
N GLU A 31 -4.90 4.21 22.00
CA GLU A 31 -5.93 5.06 22.60
C GLU A 31 -6.77 4.32 23.64
N GLN A 32 -7.09 3.05 23.42
CA GLN A 32 -7.83 2.18 24.33
C GLN A 32 -6.95 1.88 25.55
N LYS A 33 -5.68 1.53 25.35
CA LYS A 33 -4.74 1.33 26.44
C LYS A 33 -4.53 2.63 27.25
N LYS A 34 -4.58 3.80 26.61
CA LYS A 34 -4.60 5.11 27.27
C LYS A 34 -5.93 5.37 28.01
N SER A 35 -7.06 4.99 27.42
CA SER A 35 -8.40 5.09 28.02
C SER A 35 -8.52 4.20 29.25
N ASP A 36 -8.05 2.96 29.16
CA ASP A 36 -8.04 1.97 30.25
C ASP A 36 -7.12 2.45 31.39
N GLN A 37 -5.97 3.04 31.07
CA GLN A 37 -5.10 3.67 32.07
C GLN A 37 -5.76 4.88 32.73
N LEU A 38 -6.48 5.70 31.97
CA LEU A 38 -7.22 6.85 32.48
C LEU A 38 -8.40 6.43 33.36
N GLU A 39 -9.12 5.38 32.97
CA GLU A 39 -10.25 4.83 33.69
C GLU A 39 -9.79 4.12 34.98
N HIS A 40 -8.67 3.39 34.93
CA HIS A 40 -8.02 2.84 36.13
C HIS A 40 -7.59 3.94 37.10
N LEU A 41 -7.04 5.05 36.58
CA LEU A 41 -6.70 6.20 37.41
C LEU A 41 -7.97 6.85 38.00
N ARG A 42 -9.06 6.91 37.23
CA ARG A 42 -10.35 7.48 37.63
C ARG A 42 -11.03 6.64 38.71
N GLU A 43 -10.99 5.31 38.59
CA GLU A 43 -11.51 4.40 39.62
C GLU A 43 -10.66 4.46 40.89
N LYS A 44 -9.33 4.57 40.77
CA LYS A 44 -8.48 4.84 41.94
C LYS A 44 -8.83 6.17 42.62
N ILE A 45 -9.12 7.22 41.85
CA ILE A 45 -9.55 8.52 42.38
C ILE A 45 -10.92 8.39 43.08
N LYS A 46 -11.91 7.75 42.45
CA LYS A 46 -13.22 7.51 43.05
C LYS A 46 -13.14 6.66 44.31
N GLN A 47 -12.28 5.64 44.32
CA GLN A 47 -12.06 4.80 45.49
C GLN A 47 -11.43 5.61 46.62
N PHE A 48 -10.49 6.51 46.29
CA PHE A 48 -9.95 7.47 47.26
C PHE A 48 -11.02 8.45 47.77
N GLU A 49 -11.90 8.95 46.91
CA GLU A 49 -13.03 9.83 47.29
C GLU A 49 -14.02 9.12 48.21
N LEU A 50 -14.34 7.84 47.93
CA LEU A 50 -15.24 7.02 48.75
C LEU A 50 -14.62 6.74 50.13
N GLU A 51 -13.32 6.46 50.16
CA GLU A 51 -12.54 6.35 51.40
C GLU A 51 -12.51 7.68 52.17
N LEU A 52 -12.48 8.83 51.47
CA LEU A 52 -12.56 10.16 52.08
C LEU A 52 -13.93 10.44 52.72
N MET A 53 -15.02 10.06 52.04
CA MET A 53 -16.41 10.28 52.50
C MET A 53 -16.85 9.33 53.62
N GLY A 54 -16.23 8.15 53.72
CA GLY A 54 -16.56 7.12 54.71
C GLY A 54 -15.97 7.36 56.11
N MET A 55 -15.08 8.34 56.31
CA MET A 55 -14.42 8.54 57.60
C MET A 55 -15.23 9.46 58.53
N LYS A 56 -15.92 8.87 59.52
CA LYS A 56 -16.44 9.59 60.70
C LYS A 56 -15.35 9.73 61.76
N GLN A 57 -15.12 10.97 62.17
CA GLN A 57 -14.08 11.46 63.10
C GLN A 57 -12.65 11.26 62.57
N ILE A 58 -12.24 12.12 61.63
CA ILE A 58 -10.91 12.06 61.02
C ILE A 58 -9.91 12.82 61.87
N ASP A 59 -8.87 12.13 62.32
CA ASP A 59 -7.70 12.73 62.94
C ASP A 59 -7.05 13.71 61.94
N SER A 60 -6.66 14.91 62.38
CA SER A 60 -6.15 15.97 61.51
C SER A 60 -5.00 15.50 60.60
N PHE A 61 -4.23 14.52 61.09
CA PHE A 61 -3.16 13.85 60.37
C PHE A 61 -3.61 13.07 59.12
N ARG A 62 -4.80 12.46 59.13
CA ARG A 62 -5.32 11.71 57.97
C ARG A 62 -5.82 12.63 56.85
N ILE A 63 -6.45 13.76 57.19
CA ILE A 63 -6.83 14.80 56.21
C ILE A 63 -5.57 15.40 55.59
N ALA A 64 -4.57 15.74 56.41
CA ALA A 64 -3.30 16.26 55.93
C ALA A 64 -2.60 15.28 54.98
N GLY A 65 -2.59 13.98 55.30
CA GLY A 65 -2.03 12.94 54.43
C GLY A 65 -2.71 12.86 53.06
N ALA A 66 -4.04 12.93 53.00
CA ALA A 66 -4.79 12.89 51.74
C ALA A 66 -4.53 14.13 50.86
N ILE A 67 -4.41 15.32 51.48
CA ILE A 67 -4.07 16.56 50.76
C ILE A 67 -2.68 16.47 50.14
N VAL A 68 -1.69 15.98 50.89
CA VAL A 68 -0.32 15.79 50.39
C VAL A 68 -0.30 14.81 49.22
N LEU A 69 -1.02 13.69 49.33
CA LEU A 69 -1.10 12.72 48.23
C LEU A 69 -1.76 13.33 46.98
N PHE A 70 -2.84 14.09 47.14
CA PHE A 70 -3.52 14.75 46.02
C PHE A 70 -2.60 15.76 45.31
N ILE A 71 -1.80 16.53 46.06
CA ILE A 71 -0.79 17.44 45.50
C ILE A 71 0.26 16.65 44.71
N VAL A 72 0.74 15.52 45.22
CA VAL A 72 1.70 14.65 44.51
C VAL A 72 1.11 14.09 43.23
N ILE A 73 -0.16 13.67 43.24
CA ILE A 73 -0.86 13.18 42.04
C ILE A 73 -1.00 14.30 41.00
N ILE A 74 -1.44 15.50 41.41
CA ILE A 74 -1.53 16.66 40.50
C ILE A 74 -0.17 16.96 39.89
N TYR A 75 0.89 16.98 40.70
CA TYR A 75 2.24 17.23 40.21
C TYR A 75 2.69 16.17 39.20
N ALA A 76 2.42 14.89 39.46
CA ALA A 76 2.74 13.80 38.55
C ALA A 76 1.96 13.91 37.22
N VAL A 77 0.68 14.26 37.26
CA VAL A 77 -0.15 14.46 36.05
C VAL A 77 0.34 15.67 35.23
N LEU A 78 0.70 16.77 35.89
CA LEU A 78 1.28 17.94 35.23
C LEU A 78 2.59 17.59 34.52
N GLN A 79 3.48 16.85 35.19
CA GLN A 79 4.73 16.39 34.58
C GLN A 79 4.48 15.46 33.39
N LEU A 80 3.53 14.54 33.50
CA LEU A 80 3.18 13.62 32.42
C LEU A 80 2.62 14.35 31.20
N ASN A 81 1.80 15.39 31.40
CA ASN A 81 1.30 16.25 30.33
C ASN A 81 2.42 17.01 29.61
N VAL A 82 3.38 17.57 30.37
CA VAL A 82 4.56 18.25 29.80
C VAL A 82 5.41 17.27 28.98
N GLN A 83 5.62 16.05 29.47
CA GLN A 83 6.36 15.01 28.74
C GLN A 83 5.63 14.60 27.45
N LYS A 84 4.30 14.47 27.49
CA LYS A 84 3.49 14.16 26.31
C LYS A 84 3.62 15.24 25.24
N GLU A 85 3.58 16.52 25.62
CA GLU A 85 3.73 17.62 24.67
C GLU A 85 5.12 17.63 24.01
N LYS A 86 6.18 17.37 24.80
CA LYS A 86 7.54 17.22 24.27
C LYS A 86 7.66 16.05 23.28
N SER A 87 7.05 14.91 23.61
CA SER A 87 7.04 13.73 22.73
C SER A 87 6.37 14.02 21.38
N LEU A 88 5.20 14.67 21.39
CA LEU A 88 4.48 15.04 20.16
C LEU A 88 5.28 16.03 19.30
N LYS A 89 5.91 17.02 19.94
CA LYS A 89 6.79 17.98 19.24
C LYS A 89 7.99 17.28 18.61
N LEU A 90 8.60 16.33 19.31
CA LEU A 90 9.73 15.55 18.80
C LEU A 90 9.32 14.66 17.62
N GLU A 91 8.18 13.98 17.70
CA GLU A 91 7.66 13.15 16.61
C GLU A 91 7.36 13.98 15.36
N LYS A 92 6.74 15.16 15.53
CA LYS A 92 6.50 16.10 14.44
C LYS A 92 7.82 16.55 13.79
N TYR A 93 8.82 16.90 14.60
CA TYR A 93 10.15 17.28 14.11
C TYR A 93 10.84 16.14 13.36
N GLN A 94 10.76 14.90 13.86
CA GLN A 94 11.31 13.73 13.17
C GLN A 94 10.65 13.50 11.80
N LYS A 95 9.32 13.61 11.70
CA LYS A 95 8.59 13.51 10.43
C LYS A 95 9.00 14.60 9.45
N GLU A 96 9.19 15.83 9.93
CA GLU A 96 9.67 16.95 9.10
C GLU A 96 11.11 16.74 8.60
N GLN A 97 12.00 16.25 9.47
CA GLN A 97 13.37 15.92 9.07
C GLN A 97 13.41 14.78 8.04
N GLN A 98 12.61 13.73 8.22
CA GLN A 98 12.49 12.65 7.22
C GLN A 98 12.03 13.18 5.86
N LEU A 99 11.00 14.03 5.83
CA LEU A 99 10.52 14.65 4.59
C LEU A 99 11.59 15.53 3.93
N ASN A 100 12.35 16.28 4.72
CA ASN A 100 13.45 17.12 4.22
C ASN A 100 14.59 16.27 3.62
N ILE A 101 14.93 15.14 4.24
CA ILE A 101 15.92 14.20 3.70
C ILE A 101 15.46 13.66 2.34
N VAL A 102 14.21 13.21 2.23
CA VAL A 102 13.66 12.71 0.96
C VAL A 102 13.69 13.79 -0.13
N ARG A 103 13.30 15.03 0.20
CA ARG A 103 13.39 16.17 -0.73
C ARG A 103 14.83 16.45 -1.16
N LEU A 104 15.77 16.45 -0.23
CA LEU A 104 17.19 16.66 -0.52
C LEU A 104 17.76 15.55 -1.40
N GLN A 105 17.45 14.29 -1.13
CA GLN A 105 17.86 13.16 -1.97
C GLN A 105 17.33 13.30 -3.39
N LYS A 106 16.07 13.70 -3.56
CA LYS A 106 15.46 13.98 -4.87
C LYS A 106 16.18 15.13 -5.59
N THR A 107 16.47 16.23 -4.89
CA THR A 107 17.24 17.35 -5.44
C THR A 107 18.65 16.92 -5.85
N VAL A 108 19.32 16.12 -5.02
CA VAL A 108 20.67 15.59 -5.33
C VAL A 108 20.63 14.65 -6.53
N ALA A 109 19.60 13.82 -6.68
CA ALA A 109 19.42 12.98 -7.87
C ALA A 109 19.27 13.82 -9.14
N VAL A 110 18.44 14.86 -9.10
CA VAL A 110 18.28 15.84 -10.20
C VAL A 110 19.61 16.54 -10.52
N LEU A 111 20.32 17.04 -9.50
CA LEU A 111 21.62 17.71 -9.67
C LEU A 111 22.71 16.78 -10.19
N ARG A 112 22.65 15.49 -9.88
CA ARG A 112 23.54 14.44 -10.43
C ARG A 112 23.17 14.03 -11.86
N GLY A 113 22.13 14.62 -12.46
CA GLY A 113 21.63 14.22 -13.77
C GLY A 113 20.93 12.86 -13.77
N ILE A 114 20.70 12.26 -12.59
CA ILE A 114 19.90 11.05 -12.44
C ILE A 114 18.43 11.48 -12.51
N VAL A 115 17.93 11.68 -13.72
CA VAL A 115 16.49 11.82 -13.94
C VAL A 115 15.87 10.48 -13.57
N LEU A 116 15.25 10.45 -12.39
CA LEU A 116 14.48 9.33 -11.89
C LEU A 116 13.39 9.00 -12.89
N ASN A 117 13.19 7.71 -13.17
CA ASN A 117 12.18 7.28 -14.12
C ASN A 117 10.78 7.67 -13.60
N ARG A 118 9.83 7.83 -14.52
CA ARG A 118 8.45 8.21 -14.24
C ARG A 118 7.56 7.71 -15.38
N TRP A 119 6.25 7.78 -15.20
CA TRP A 119 5.30 7.48 -16.26
C TRP A 119 5.43 8.49 -17.41
N ASP A 120 5.43 7.97 -18.64
CA ASP A 120 5.52 8.75 -19.87
C ASP A 120 4.13 9.19 -20.30
N SER A 121 3.87 10.50 -20.29
CA SER A 121 2.58 11.06 -20.71
C SER A 121 2.31 10.85 -22.20
N THR A 122 3.34 10.63 -23.02
CA THR A 122 3.21 10.33 -24.46
C THR A 122 2.94 8.84 -24.73
N ALA A 123 3.29 7.97 -23.77
CA ALA A 123 3.02 6.53 -23.80
C ALA A 123 1.99 6.13 -22.73
N CYS A 124 0.94 6.95 -22.58
CA CYS A 124 -0.16 6.77 -21.64
C CYS A 124 -1.49 6.77 -22.40
N HIS A 125 -2.35 5.79 -22.13
CA HIS A 125 -3.69 5.75 -22.70
C HIS A 125 -4.55 6.90 -22.18
N GLY A 126 -5.51 7.38 -22.98
CA GLY A 126 -6.39 8.50 -22.62
C GLY A 126 -7.33 8.22 -21.44
N ASN A 127 -7.54 6.94 -21.09
CA ASN A 127 -8.34 6.55 -19.92
C ASN A 127 -7.58 6.71 -18.60
N LEU A 128 -6.26 6.92 -18.64
CA LEU A 128 -5.43 7.10 -17.47
C LEU A 128 -5.11 8.58 -17.26
N VAL A 129 -5.16 9.01 -16.00
CA VAL A 129 -4.67 10.32 -15.57
C VAL A 129 -3.45 10.12 -14.69
N LEU A 130 -2.39 10.87 -15.00
CA LEU A 130 -1.13 10.86 -14.26
C LEU A 130 -1.08 12.04 -13.29
N SER A 131 -0.46 11.84 -12.13
CA SER A 131 -0.17 12.96 -11.23
C SER A 131 0.93 13.85 -11.80
N GLU A 132 0.79 15.17 -11.68
CA GLU A 132 1.85 16.12 -12.03
C GLU A 132 2.46 16.75 -10.76
N PRO A 133 3.74 17.16 -10.79
CA PRO A 133 4.68 17.06 -11.92
C PRO A 133 5.42 15.71 -12.00
N ASP A 134 5.29 14.88 -10.97
CA ASP A 134 6.19 13.73 -10.76
C ASP A 134 5.85 12.51 -11.62
N ARG A 135 4.60 12.40 -12.08
CA ARG A 135 4.09 11.27 -12.88
C ARG A 135 4.42 9.90 -12.29
N LEU A 136 4.25 9.77 -10.98
CA LEU A 136 4.42 8.50 -10.27
C LEU A 136 3.07 7.82 -9.99
N ILE A 137 1.99 8.59 -9.90
CA ILE A 137 0.65 8.05 -9.68
C ILE A 137 -0.07 7.95 -11.01
N ALA A 138 -0.67 6.80 -11.28
CA ALA A 138 -1.59 6.59 -12.39
C ALA A 138 -2.97 6.21 -11.84
N GLN A 139 -4.02 6.81 -12.39
CA GLN A 139 -5.40 6.55 -12.02
C GLN A 139 -6.26 6.29 -13.26
N LEU A 140 -7.09 5.26 -13.22
CA LEU A 140 -8.08 5.00 -14.25
C LEU A 140 -9.29 5.93 -14.06
N ASN A 141 -9.64 6.67 -15.11
CA ASN A 141 -10.81 7.55 -15.17
C ASN A 141 -11.77 7.20 -16.31
N GLY A 142 -11.33 6.40 -17.29
CA GLY A 142 -12.18 5.87 -18.36
C GLY A 142 -12.82 4.52 -18.00
N GLU A 143 -13.69 4.03 -18.87
CA GLU A 143 -14.42 2.77 -18.69
C GLU A 143 -13.65 1.55 -19.24
N ASP A 144 -12.81 1.75 -20.26
CA ASP A 144 -12.03 0.68 -20.88
C ASP A 144 -10.59 0.58 -20.32
N TRP A 145 -9.90 -0.50 -20.72
CA TRP A 145 -8.46 -0.68 -20.48
C TRP A 145 -7.63 0.55 -20.82
N GLY A 146 -6.66 0.84 -19.96
CA GLY A 146 -5.65 1.84 -20.18
C GLY A 146 -4.31 1.38 -19.64
N SER A 147 -3.28 1.52 -20.46
CA SER A 147 -1.91 1.23 -20.11
C SER A 147 -1.05 2.48 -20.13
N VAL A 148 -0.01 2.45 -19.29
CA VAL A 148 1.06 3.44 -19.32
C VAL A 148 2.42 2.77 -19.21
N ARG A 149 3.38 3.28 -19.97
CA ARG A 149 4.79 2.87 -19.90
C ARG A 149 5.62 3.96 -19.24
N ALA A 150 6.73 3.57 -18.62
CA ALA A 150 7.70 4.52 -18.11
C ALA A 150 8.52 5.17 -19.26
N GLU A 151 9.08 6.35 -19.02
CA GLU A 151 9.85 7.10 -20.03
C GLU A 151 11.14 6.38 -20.46
N LYS A 152 11.75 5.66 -19.52
CA LYS A 152 12.99 4.93 -19.74
C LYS A 152 12.76 3.43 -19.58
N PRO A 153 13.49 2.59 -20.35
CA PRO A 153 13.53 1.16 -20.08
C PRO A 153 14.19 0.90 -18.72
N LEU A 154 14.11 -0.34 -18.24
CA LEU A 154 14.76 -0.71 -16.99
C LEU A 154 16.28 -0.38 -17.03
N PRO A 155 16.81 0.37 -16.05
CA PRO A 155 18.24 0.71 -15.97
C PRO A 155 19.07 -0.47 -15.42
N GLU A 156 20.36 -0.24 -15.13
CA GLU A 156 21.29 -1.23 -14.55
C GLU A 156 20.80 -1.89 -13.25
N ASN A 157 19.90 -1.23 -12.50
CA ASN A 157 19.11 -1.82 -11.42
C ASN A 157 17.67 -2.05 -11.90
N PRO A 158 17.42 -3.19 -12.56
CA PRO A 158 16.22 -3.46 -13.38
C PRO A 158 15.04 -3.87 -12.50
N TYR A 159 14.63 -3.04 -11.55
CA TYR A 159 13.53 -3.31 -10.62
C TYR A 159 12.73 -2.04 -10.32
N PHE A 160 11.42 -2.18 -10.22
CA PHE A 160 10.51 -1.12 -9.78
C PHE A 160 9.40 -1.71 -8.91
N GLU A 161 8.85 -0.87 -8.02
CA GLU A 161 7.73 -1.22 -7.16
C GLU A 161 6.48 -0.43 -7.56
N VAL A 162 5.31 -1.05 -7.39
CA VAL A 162 4.01 -0.42 -7.56
C VAL A 162 3.18 -0.68 -6.32
N LYS A 163 2.80 0.39 -5.63
CA LYS A 163 1.88 0.36 -4.49
C LYS A 163 0.45 0.52 -4.99
N ILE A 164 -0.44 -0.37 -4.57
CA ILE A 164 -1.85 -0.28 -4.90
C ILE A 164 -2.53 0.65 -3.89
N LEU A 165 -3.01 1.80 -4.36
CA LEU A 165 -3.65 2.81 -3.51
C LEU A 165 -5.17 2.61 -3.45
N GLU A 166 -5.79 2.35 -4.59
CA GLU A 166 -7.23 2.07 -4.72
C GLU A 166 -7.39 0.97 -5.77
N LYS A 167 -8.28 0.00 -5.55
CA LYS A 167 -8.55 -1.07 -6.51
C LYS A 167 -10.03 -1.25 -6.73
N LYS A 168 -10.47 -1.03 -7.97
CA LYS A 168 -11.85 -1.30 -8.43
C LYS A 168 -11.87 -2.17 -9.69
N ASP A 169 -10.77 -2.14 -10.42
CA ASP A 169 -10.59 -2.74 -11.73
C ASP A 169 -9.50 -3.80 -11.66
N GLY A 170 -9.25 -4.48 -12.79
CA GLY A 170 -8.11 -5.36 -12.97
C GLY A 170 -6.81 -4.57 -12.97
N ILE A 171 -5.75 -5.16 -12.42
CA ILE A 171 -4.42 -4.54 -12.36
C ILE A 171 -3.40 -5.54 -12.90
N TYR A 172 -2.65 -5.11 -13.90
CA TYR A 172 -1.54 -5.87 -14.46
C TYR A 172 -0.28 -5.04 -14.36
N ILE A 173 0.76 -5.61 -13.75
CA ILE A 173 2.05 -4.94 -13.50
C ILE A 173 3.14 -5.77 -14.17
N GLY A 174 3.99 -5.11 -14.95
CA GLY A 174 5.03 -5.84 -15.63
C GLY A 174 5.88 -5.03 -16.58
N LEU A 175 6.27 -5.67 -17.68
CA LEU A 175 7.23 -5.19 -18.65
C LEU A 175 6.64 -5.26 -20.04
N ALA A 176 6.77 -4.17 -20.78
CA ALA A 176 6.26 -4.06 -22.14
C ALA A 176 7.31 -3.49 -23.09
N THR A 177 7.19 -3.84 -24.37
CA THR A 177 7.92 -3.18 -25.45
C THR A 177 7.20 -1.90 -25.89
N LYS A 178 7.87 -1.06 -26.69
CA LYS A 178 7.25 0.14 -27.27
C LYS A 178 6.09 -0.18 -28.22
N GLN A 179 6.06 -1.40 -28.79
CA GLN A 179 5.05 -1.81 -29.76
C GLN A 179 3.71 -2.19 -29.14
N MET A 180 3.67 -2.44 -27.82
CA MET A 180 2.43 -2.80 -27.15
C MET A 180 1.37 -1.69 -27.31
N PRO A 181 0.16 -2.00 -27.81
CA PRO A 181 -0.97 -1.07 -27.83
C PRO A 181 -1.32 -0.61 -26.40
N LEU A 182 -1.72 0.65 -26.23
CA LEU A 182 -2.00 1.24 -24.92
C LEU A 182 -3.42 0.96 -24.41
N ASP A 183 -4.31 0.49 -25.28
CA ASP A 183 -5.67 0.02 -25.01
C ASP A 183 -5.73 -1.48 -24.64
N LYS A 184 -4.58 -2.13 -24.53
CA LYS A 184 -4.41 -3.54 -24.12
C LYS A 184 -3.67 -3.63 -22.80
N TYR A 185 -3.67 -4.81 -22.15
CA TYR A 185 -2.98 -5.01 -20.89
C TYR A 185 -1.64 -5.74 -21.03
N VAL A 186 -0.70 -5.40 -20.13
CA VAL A 186 0.63 -5.99 -20.10
C VAL A 186 0.55 -7.49 -19.80
N GLY A 187 1.19 -8.29 -20.66
CA GLY A 187 1.13 -9.75 -20.65
C GLY A 187 0.25 -10.35 -21.75
N GLU A 188 -0.75 -9.62 -22.26
CA GLU A 188 -1.62 -10.07 -23.37
C GLU A 188 -0.94 -9.93 -24.74
N HIS A 189 -0.13 -8.88 -24.91
CA HIS A 189 0.55 -8.61 -26.17
C HIS A 189 1.87 -9.41 -26.24
N GLU A 190 2.25 -9.82 -27.46
CA GLU A 190 3.53 -10.47 -27.71
C GLU A 190 4.71 -9.58 -27.27
N GLY A 191 5.74 -10.21 -26.70
CA GLY A 191 6.91 -9.51 -26.15
C GLY A 191 6.66 -8.79 -24.81
N THR A 192 5.48 -8.96 -24.20
CA THR A 192 5.15 -8.35 -22.89
C THR A 192 4.92 -9.40 -21.81
N TYR A 193 5.17 -9.02 -20.55
CA TYR A 193 5.17 -9.93 -19.39
C TYR A 193 4.46 -9.25 -18.23
N GLY A 194 3.46 -9.91 -17.64
CA GLY A 194 2.60 -9.27 -16.65
C GLY A 194 2.29 -10.15 -15.46
N TYR A 195 2.15 -9.53 -14.29
CA TYR A 195 1.56 -10.13 -13.11
C TYR A 195 0.21 -9.46 -12.85
N GLY A 196 -0.86 -10.23 -13.02
CA GLY A 196 -2.23 -9.80 -12.79
C GLY A 196 -2.66 -9.99 -11.33
N ASP A 197 -3.52 -9.09 -10.86
CA ASP A 197 -4.09 -9.03 -9.50
C ASP A 197 -4.75 -10.33 -9.03
N TRP A 198 -5.27 -11.14 -9.96
CA TRP A 198 -5.85 -12.45 -9.67
C TRP A 198 -4.84 -13.58 -9.49
N GLY A 199 -3.55 -13.27 -9.31
CA GLY A 199 -2.56 -14.30 -9.06
C GLY A 199 -2.12 -15.04 -10.32
N LYS A 200 -2.12 -14.34 -11.47
CA LYS A 200 -1.73 -14.91 -12.77
C LYS A 200 -0.48 -14.24 -13.31
N PHE A 201 0.51 -15.02 -13.71
CA PHE A 201 1.62 -14.54 -14.53
C PHE A 201 1.29 -14.76 -16.00
N TRP A 202 1.51 -13.75 -16.84
CA TRP A 202 1.17 -13.71 -18.25
C TRP A 202 2.41 -13.47 -19.10
N GLY A 203 2.41 -14.06 -20.29
CA GLY A 203 3.48 -13.87 -21.27
C GLY A 203 4.68 -14.79 -21.11
N HIS A 204 4.56 -15.82 -20.26
CA HIS A 204 5.63 -16.79 -19.99
C HIS A 204 5.26 -18.18 -20.49
N GLU A 205 5.93 -18.64 -21.54
CA GLU A 205 5.79 -20.01 -22.05
C GLU A 205 6.59 -20.97 -21.14
N ILE A 206 5.89 -21.71 -20.29
CA ILE A 206 6.49 -22.67 -19.35
C ILE A 206 5.70 -23.97 -19.34
N ASN A 207 6.34 -25.09 -18.97
CA ASN A 207 5.66 -26.38 -18.87
C ASN A 207 4.43 -26.29 -17.96
N GLY A 208 3.26 -26.63 -18.51
CA GLY A 208 1.98 -26.60 -17.79
C GLY A 208 1.30 -25.23 -17.74
N CYS A 209 1.76 -24.24 -18.53
CA CYS A 209 0.99 -23.00 -18.72
C CYS A 209 -0.31 -23.27 -19.50
N LEU A 210 -1.28 -22.37 -19.32
CA LEU A 210 -2.53 -22.34 -20.07
C LEU A 210 -2.43 -21.27 -21.15
N HIS A 211 -3.12 -21.45 -22.26
CA HIS A 211 -3.17 -20.48 -23.35
C HIS A 211 -4.57 -19.91 -23.46
N LEU A 212 -4.68 -18.58 -23.51
CA LEU A 212 -5.97 -17.91 -23.71
C LEU A 212 -6.60 -18.38 -25.03
N ASN A 213 -7.86 -18.81 -25.04
CA ASN A 213 -8.53 -19.31 -26.26
C ASN A 213 -7.77 -20.44 -27.00
N GLY A 214 -7.00 -21.26 -26.28
CA GLY A 214 -6.33 -22.45 -26.82
C GLY A 214 -4.96 -22.19 -27.46
N ASN A 215 -4.80 -21.09 -28.22
CA ASN A 215 -3.53 -20.71 -28.88
C ASN A 215 -3.07 -19.27 -28.58
N GLY A 216 -3.75 -18.56 -27.68
CA GLY A 216 -3.41 -17.19 -27.29
C GLY A 216 -2.26 -17.12 -26.29
N ARG A 217 -2.02 -15.95 -25.70
CA ARG A 217 -0.87 -15.73 -24.81
C ARG A 217 -0.85 -16.73 -23.64
N PRO A 218 0.32 -17.34 -23.32
CA PRO A 218 0.45 -18.20 -22.16
C PRO A 218 0.27 -17.45 -20.85
N TYR A 219 -0.36 -18.11 -19.89
CA TYR A 219 -0.45 -17.65 -18.51
C TYR A 219 -0.35 -18.83 -17.53
N SER A 220 0.11 -18.55 -16.33
CA SER A 220 0.15 -19.50 -15.21
C SER A 220 -0.58 -18.93 -14.01
N SER A 221 -1.40 -19.76 -13.38
CA SER A 221 -2.20 -19.38 -12.21
C SER A 221 -1.53 -19.84 -10.90
N GLY A 222 -2.22 -19.65 -9.78
CA GLY A 222 -1.78 -20.16 -8.46
C GLY A 222 -0.71 -19.31 -7.79
N LYS A 223 -0.51 -18.07 -8.25
CA LYS A 223 0.30 -17.08 -7.53
C LYS A 223 -0.58 -16.33 -6.54
N PRO A 224 -0.02 -15.70 -5.49
CA PRO A 224 -0.81 -14.88 -4.58
C PRO A 224 -1.59 -13.81 -5.35
N SER A 225 -2.85 -13.56 -5.01
CA SER A 225 -3.55 -12.36 -5.51
C SER A 225 -3.01 -11.11 -4.80
N PHE A 226 -3.29 -9.93 -5.31
CA PHE A 226 -2.93 -8.67 -4.65
C PHE A 226 -4.00 -7.59 -4.78
N GLY A 227 -3.97 -6.65 -3.84
CA GLY A 227 -4.98 -5.59 -3.73
C GLY A 227 -4.48 -4.36 -3.00
N VAL A 228 -5.42 -3.55 -2.52
CA VAL A 228 -5.14 -2.28 -1.82
C VAL A 228 -4.13 -2.49 -0.68
N GLY A 229 -3.12 -1.63 -0.63
CA GLY A 229 -2.05 -1.65 0.37
C GLY A 229 -0.85 -2.54 0.02
N ASP A 230 -1.01 -3.51 -0.88
CA ASP A 230 0.10 -4.34 -1.36
C ASP A 230 1.08 -3.52 -2.20
N VAL A 231 2.34 -3.93 -2.17
CA VAL A 231 3.41 -3.43 -3.06
C VAL A 231 3.92 -4.58 -3.90
N ILE A 232 3.79 -4.43 -5.21
CA ILE A 232 4.20 -5.42 -6.18
C ILE A 232 5.48 -4.93 -6.84
N GLY A 233 6.54 -5.73 -6.71
CA GLY A 233 7.78 -5.49 -7.42
C GLY A 233 7.83 -6.25 -8.72
N CYS A 234 8.41 -5.63 -9.75
CA CYS A 234 8.72 -6.28 -11.00
C CYS A 234 10.13 -5.89 -11.45
N GLY A 235 10.90 -6.86 -11.94
CA GLY A 235 12.23 -6.63 -12.45
C GLY A 235 12.76 -7.76 -13.32
N VAL A 236 13.98 -7.60 -13.82
CA VAL A 236 14.67 -8.61 -14.65
C VAL A 236 16.08 -8.79 -14.16
N ASN A 237 16.55 -9.99 -13.86
CA ASN A 237 17.98 -10.21 -13.74
C ASN A 237 18.61 -10.10 -15.13
N LEU A 238 19.36 -9.03 -15.43
CA LEU A 238 19.93 -8.79 -16.76
C LEU A 238 20.91 -9.90 -17.22
N ALA A 239 21.62 -10.52 -16.28
CA ALA A 239 22.58 -11.58 -16.61
C ALA A 239 21.89 -12.89 -17.01
N THR A 240 20.81 -13.25 -16.32
CA THR A 240 20.08 -14.50 -16.58
C THR A 240 18.82 -14.32 -17.43
N ARG A 241 18.44 -13.06 -17.70
CA ARG A 241 17.15 -12.64 -18.29
C ARG A 241 15.93 -13.13 -17.52
N GLN A 242 16.10 -13.48 -16.26
CA GLN A 242 15.02 -13.99 -15.42
C GLN A 242 14.12 -12.85 -14.96
N ILE A 243 12.81 -12.98 -15.13
CA ILE A 243 11.84 -12.04 -14.55
C ILE A 243 11.69 -12.30 -13.05
N ILE A 244 11.61 -11.22 -12.29
CA ILE A 244 11.46 -11.24 -10.84
C ILE A 244 10.15 -10.52 -10.53
N TYR A 245 9.26 -11.22 -9.82
CA TYR A 245 8.09 -10.63 -9.19
C TYR A 245 8.21 -10.74 -7.68
N THR A 246 7.81 -9.69 -6.97
CA THR A 246 7.73 -9.68 -5.52
C THR A 246 6.35 -9.22 -5.08
N LYS A 247 5.92 -9.71 -3.92
CA LYS A 247 4.77 -9.18 -3.20
C LYS A 247 5.22 -8.80 -1.79
N ASN A 248 5.11 -7.53 -1.44
CA ASN A 248 5.50 -6.97 -0.14
C ASN A 248 6.93 -7.40 0.25
N GLY A 249 7.86 -7.30 -0.71
CA GLY A 249 9.27 -7.67 -0.54
C GLY A 249 9.58 -9.16 -0.64
N LYS A 250 8.59 -10.07 -0.61
CA LYS A 250 8.82 -11.51 -0.75
C LYS A 250 8.91 -11.89 -2.23
N ARG A 251 10.01 -12.55 -2.63
CA ARG A 251 10.14 -13.16 -3.97
C ARG A 251 9.03 -14.17 -4.22
N LEU A 252 8.38 -14.08 -5.38
CA LEU A 252 7.49 -15.12 -5.88
C LEU A 252 8.29 -16.19 -6.63
N ASP A 253 7.69 -17.36 -6.83
CA ASP A 253 8.33 -18.42 -7.61
C ASP A 253 8.39 -18.01 -9.09
N THR A 254 9.53 -17.45 -9.47
CA THR A 254 9.85 -17.00 -10.83
C THR A 254 11.05 -17.72 -11.42
N ALA A 255 11.41 -18.89 -10.88
CA ALA A 255 12.62 -19.65 -11.26
C ALA A 255 12.72 -19.88 -12.78
N ASN A 256 11.58 -20.17 -13.42
CA ASN A 256 11.50 -20.53 -14.82
C ASN A 256 10.93 -19.42 -15.73
N LEU A 257 10.85 -18.18 -15.23
CA LEU A 257 10.29 -17.06 -15.99
C LEU A 257 11.43 -16.27 -16.63
N PHE A 258 11.50 -16.26 -17.96
CA PHE A 258 12.55 -15.58 -18.71
C PHE A 258 11.97 -14.62 -19.74
N VAL A 259 12.74 -13.60 -20.07
CA VAL A 259 12.49 -12.73 -21.23
C VAL A 259 13.04 -13.41 -22.49
N ASP A 260 12.17 -13.61 -23.48
CA ASP A 260 12.48 -14.20 -24.79
C ASP A 260 13.26 -13.26 -25.73
N SER A 261 13.10 -11.96 -25.56
CA SER A 261 13.57 -10.94 -26.51
C SER A 261 14.71 -10.08 -25.97
N ALA A 262 15.59 -9.65 -26.86
CA ALA A 262 16.65 -8.67 -26.56
C ALA A 262 16.15 -7.21 -26.69
N VAL A 263 14.85 -7.00 -26.94
CA VAL A 263 14.24 -5.68 -27.07
C VAL A 263 14.15 -4.98 -25.72
N ASP A 264 14.33 -3.66 -25.72
CA ASP A 264 14.18 -2.81 -24.55
C ASP A 264 12.80 -2.99 -23.91
N LEU A 265 12.81 -3.39 -22.63
CA LEU A 265 11.61 -3.55 -21.82
C LEU A 265 11.42 -2.34 -20.89
N PHE A 266 10.22 -1.81 -20.92
CA PHE A 266 9.78 -0.68 -20.15
C PHE A 266 8.90 -1.16 -18.99
N PRO A 267 9.10 -0.66 -17.77
CA PRO A 267 8.08 -0.75 -16.73
C PRO A 267 6.72 -0.32 -17.29
N CYS A 268 5.71 -1.13 -17.04
CA CYS A 268 4.37 -0.91 -17.57
C CYS A 268 3.32 -1.37 -16.56
N VAL A 269 2.23 -0.60 -16.47
CA VAL A 269 1.02 -0.98 -15.76
C VAL A 269 -0.19 -0.84 -16.68
N SER A 270 -1.17 -1.69 -16.45
CA SER A 270 -2.45 -1.68 -17.15
C SER A 270 -3.58 -1.79 -16.14
N LEU A 271 -4.54 -0.88 -16.25
CA LEU A 271 -5.73 -0.80 -15.41
C LEU A 271 -6.96 -0.89 -16.31
N GLY A 272 -7.96 -1.65 -15.92
CA GLY A 272 -9.18 -1.76 -16.73
C GLY A 272 -10.14 -2.82 -16.22
N GLU A 273 -11.40 -2.70 -16.63
CA GLU A 273 -12.44 -3.64 -16.24
C GLU A 273 -12.12 -5.04 -16.83
N PRO A 274 -12.12 -6.10 -16.01
CA PRO A 274 -12.00 -7.45 -16.56
C PRO A 274 -13.26 -7.75 -17.39
N ASP A 275 -13.07 -8.42 -18.54
CA ASP A 275 -14.13 -8.81 -19.49
C ASP A 275 -15.27 -9.68 -18.90
N LEU A 276 -15.27 -9.97 -17.60
CA LEU A 276 -16.15 -10.97 -17.02
C LEU A 276 -17.48 -10.47 -16.47
N PHE A 277 -17.68 -9.22 -16.02
CA PHE A 277 -19.03 -8.77 -15.60
C PHE A 277 -19.17 -7.24 -15.58
N PRO A 278 -20.03 -6.62 -16.42
CA PRO A 278 -20.29 -5.19 -16.37
C PRO A 278 -21.15 -4.86 -15.14
N CYS A 279 -20.56 -4.21 -14.14
CA CYS A 279 -21.32 -3.66 -13.01
C CYS A 279 -21.49 -2.15 -13.16
N VAL A 280 -22.52 -1.79 -13.95
CA VAL A 280 -23.27 -0.52 -14.00
C VAL A 280 -22.71 0.67 -13.22
N LEU A 281 -22.19 1.64 -14.00
CA LEU A 281 -22.45 3.09 -13.91
C LEU A 281 -22.76 3.64 -12.51
N LEU A 282 -21.72 3.92 -11.73
CA LEU A 282 -21.74 5.07 -10.83
C LEU A 282 -20.35 5.68 -10.83
N ALA A 283 -20.26 6.96 -11.21
CA ALA A 283 -19.05 7.79 -11.19
C ALA A 283 -18.22 7.51 -9.93
N LYS A 284 -17.21 6.66 -10.08
CA LYS A 284 -16.32 6.23 -9.02
C LYS A 284 -14.92 6.48 -9.55
N LEU A 285 -14.13 7.24 -8.80
CA LEU A 285 -12.66 7.29 -8.94
C LEU A 285 -12.15 5.86 -9.21
N GLY A 286 -11.59 5.58 -10.37
CA GLY A 286 -11.15 4.24 -10.73
C GLY A 286 -9.88 3.84 -9.99
N THR A 287 -9.37 2.66 -10.31
CA THR A 287 -8.15 2.11 -9.71
C THR A 287 -6.98 3.10 -9.75
N LYS A 288 -6.23 3.16 -8.65
CA LYS A 288 -5.13 4.11 -8.45
C LYS A 288 -3.90 3.38 -7.92
N ILE A 289 -2.76 3.65 -8.55
CA ILE A 289 -1.46 3.05 -8.20
C ILE A 289 -0.39 4.12 -8.09
N GLU A 290 0.65 3.85 -7.31
CA GLU A 290 1.84 4.69 -7.18
C GLU A 290 3.09 3.87 -7.51
N ALA A 291 3.90 4.36 -8.44
CA ALA A 291 5.14 3.73 -8.84
C ALA A 291 6.34 4.29 -8.06
N ASN A 292 7.26 3.40 -7.74
CA ASN A 292 8.58 3.72 -7.22
C ASN A 292 9.62 3.08 -8.13
N PHE A 293 10.28 3.91 -8.92
CA PHE A 293 11.35 3.51 -9.83
C PHE A 293 12.75 3.50 -9.17
N GLY A 294 12.78 3.53 -7.84
CA GLY A 294 13.98 3.53 -7.03
C GLY A 294 14.62 4.92 -6.88
N PRO A 295 15.88 4.99 -6.42
CA PRO A 295 16.65 3.87 -5.89
C PRO A 295 16.22 3.44 -4.48
N ASP A 296 15.38 4.23 -3.79
CA ASP A 296 14.95 3.93 -2.42
C ASP A 296 13.63 3.15 -2.43
N PHE A 297 13.74 1.82 -2.47
CA PHE A 297 12.60 0.91 -2.48
C PHE A 297 12.03 0.70 -1.08
N LYS A 298 10.71 0.51 -0.98
CA LYS A 298 10.06 0.21 0.30
C LYS A 298 10.57 -1.12 0.84
N TYR A 299 10.75 -2.11 -0.04
CA TYR A 299 11.31 -3.40 0.33
C TYR A 299 12.69 -3.59 -0.29
N LYS A 300 13.67 -3.88 0.57
CA LYS A 300 14.99 -4.33 0.15
C LYS A 300 14.88 -5.82 -0.16
N PHE A 301 15.02 -6.13 -1.44
CA PHE A 301 14.91 -7.47 -2.00
C PHE A 301 16.29 -8.04 -2.33
#